data_AF-A0A7C2FBH3-F1
#
_entry.id   AF-A0A7C2FBH3-F1
#
_cell.length_a   1.000
_cell.length_b   1.000
_cell.length_c   1.000
_cell.angle_alpha   90.00
_cell.angle_beta   90.00
_cell.angle_gamma   90.00
#
_symmetry.space_group_name_H-M   'P 1'
#
loop_
_entity.id
_entity.type
_entity.pdbx_description
1 polymer ?
#
loop_
_entity_poly.entity_id
_entity_poly.type
_entity_poly.pdbx_seq_one_letter_code
_entity_poly.pdbx_strand_id
1 'polypeptide(L)' 'MNKWYAIYTRPRHEKKVYDQLIEKKQVAYLPVISRVRLWKDRKKKVEMPLFPSYIFVNFDYKYRFDILQT' A
#
# COMPACT_ATOMS: atom_id res chain seq x y z
N MET A 1 19.27 9.69 -6.22
CA MET A 1 18.27 10.77 -6.07
C MET A 1 16.92 10.11 -5.82
N ASN A 2 16.38 10.26 -4.62
CA ASN A 2 15.16 9.55 -4.23
C ASN A 2 13.95 10.16 -4.95
N LYS A 3 13.09 9.30 -5.49
CA LYS A 3 11.84 9.71 -6.14
C LYS A 3 10.71 8.87 -5.58
N TRP A 4 9.50 9.43 -5.65
CA TRP A 4 8.28 8.70 -5.34
C TRP A 4 7.84 7.90 -6.57
N TYR A 5 7.57 6.62 -6.35
CA TYR A 5 7.04 5.71 -7.36
C TYR A 5 5.74 5.08 -6.88
N ALA A 6 4.79 4.91 -7.78
CA ALA A 6 3.59 4.11 -7.54
C ALA A 6 3.89 2.66 -7.94
N ILE A 7 3.74 1.74 -7.01
CA ILE A 7 3.91 0.30 -7.21
C ILE A 7 2.52 -0.33 -7.25
N TYR A 8 2.30 -1.13 -8.29
CA TYR A 8 1.09 -1.93 -8.40
C TYR A 8 1.26 -3.22 -7.60
N THR A 9 0.34 -3.49 -6.68
CA THR A 9 0.32 -4.69 -5.85
C THR A 9 -0.82 -5.62 -6.24
N ARG A 10 -0.76 -6.86 -5.78
CA ARG A 10 -1.92 -7.75 -5.87
C ARG A 10 -3.10 -7.16 -5.06
N PRO A 11 -4.35 -7.32 -5.53
CA PRO A 11 -5.52 -6.82 -4.81
C PRO A 11 -5.61 -7.42 -3.40
N ARG A 12 -5.91 -6.61 -2.39
CA ARG A 12 -6.00 -7.01 -0.96
C ARG A 12 -4.67 -7.35 -0.28
N HIS A 13 -3.54 -7.22 -0.98
CA HIS A 13 -2.20 -7.40 -0.41
C HIS A 13 -1.53 -6.05 -0.06
N GLU A 14 -2.22 -4.93 -0.24
CA GLU A 14 -1.65 -3.59 -0.06
C GLU A 14 -1.07 -3.41 1.36
N LYS A 15 -1.81 -3.85 2.38
CA LYS A 15 -1.38 -3.73 3.78
C LYS A 15 -0.14 -4.59 4.07
N LYS A 16 -0.12 -5.83 3.58
CA LYS A 16 1.00 -6.75 3.78
C LYS A 16 2.28 -6.23 3.12
N VAL A 17 2.18 -5.75 1.88
CA VAL A 17 3.34 -5.21 1.16
C VAL A 17 3.83 -3.93 1.84
N TYR A 18 2.92 -3.07 2.31
CA TYR A 18 3.30 -1.91 3.11
C TYR A 18 4.08 -2.32 4.37
N ASP A 19 3.57 -3.29 5.14
CA ASP A 19 4.24 -3.77 6.36
C ASP A 19 5.65 -4.33 6.05
N GLN A 20 5.80 -5.14 4.99
CA GLN A 20 7.10 -5.66 4.57
C GLN A 20 8.07 -4.55 4.12
N LEU A 21 7.58 -3.50 3.46
CA LEU A 21 8.41 -2.35 3.07
C LEU A 21 8.88 -1.55 4.28
N ILE A 22 8.01 -1.37 5.27
CA ILE A 22 8.35 -0.72 6.55
C ILE A 22 9.39 -1.56 7.32
N GLU A 23 9.24 -2.90 7.35
CA GLU A 23 10.23 -3.81 7.95
C GLU A 23 11.60 -3.71 7.25
N LYS A 24 11.61 -3.57 5.92
CA LYS A 24 12.82 -3.31 5.12
C LYS A 24 13.40 -1.90 5.29
N LYS A 25 12.86 -1.09 6.21
CA LYS A 25 13.24 0.32 6.48
C LYS A 25 13.11 1.23 5.25
N GLN A 26 12.19 0.90 4.33
CA GLN A 26 11.88 1.72 3.17
C GLN A 26 10.80 2.74 3.51
N VAL A 27 10.85 3.89 2.86
CA VAL A 27 9.83 4.94 3.03
C VAL A 27 8.65 4.60 2.12
N ALA A 28 7.57 4.08 2.70
CA ALA A 28 6.34 3.75 2.00
C ALA A 28 5.15 4.58 2.49
N TYR A 29 4.16 4.76 1.64
CA TYR A 29 2.93 5.47 1.93
C TYR A 29 1.74 4.74 1.31
N LEU A 30 0.81 4.32 2.17
CA LEU A 30 -0.46 3.70 1.80
C LEU A 30 -1.61 4.57 2.31
N PRO A 31 -2.25 5.38 1.44
CA PRO A 31 -3.40 6.18 1.84
C PRO A 31 -4.61 5.27 2.08
N VAL A 32 -5.10 5.22 3.32
CA VAL A 32 -6.27 4.44 3.73
C VAL A 32 -7.40 5.39 4.14
N ILE A 33 -8.62 5.10 3.69
CA ILE A 33 -9.82 5.85 4.04
C ILE A 33 -10.83 4.93 4.72
N SER A 34 -11.53 5.45 5.73
CA SER A 34 -12.65 4.75 6.35
C SER A 34 -13.92 4.99 5.55
N ARG A 35 -14.59 3.91 5.13
CA ARG A 35 -15.91 3.98 4.48
C ARG A 35 -16.91 3.11 5.24
N VAL A 36 -18.15 3.56 5.32
CA VAL A 36 -19.24 2.75 5.87
C VAL A 36 -19.75 1.85 4.76
N ARG A 37 -19.56 0.53 4.91
CA ARG A 37 -20.16 -0.46 4.01
C ARG A 37 -21.44 -0.98 4.64
N LEU A 38 -22.54 -0.84 3.90
CA LEU A 38 -23.81 -1.48 4.22
C LEU A 38 -23.78 -2.91 3.66
N TRP A 39 -23.88 -3.89 4.54
CA TRP A 39 -24.27 -5.25 4.20
C TRP A 39 -25.77 -5.42 4.49
N LYS A 40 -26.37 -6.41 3.84
CA LYS A 40 -27.81 -6.68 3.89
C LYS A 40 -28.39 -6.62 5.31
N ASP A 41 -27.62 -7.08 6.30
CA ASP A 41 -28.01 -7.07 7.71
C ASP A 41 -27.26 -6.05 8.60
N ARG A 42 -26.13 -5.45 8.15
CA ARG A 42 -25.28 -4.61 9.03
C ARG A 42 -24.59 -3.46 8.33
N LYS A 43 -24.48 -2.30 9.00
CA LYS A 43 -23.53 -1.22 8.66
C LYS A 43 -22.21 -1.46 9.40
N LYS A 44 -21.09 -1.54 8.69
CA LYS A 44 -19.75 -1.62 9.29
C LYS A 44 -18.83 -0.57 8.68
N LYS A 45 -18.07 0.14 9.54
CA LYS A 45 -16.94 0.96 9.10
C LYS A 45 -15.80 0.01 8.69
N VAL A 46 -15.38 0.11 7.44
CA VAL A 46 -14.29 -0.68 6.87
C VAL A 46 -13.23 0.28 6.36
N GLU A 47 -11.98 -0.02 6.67
CA GLU A 47 -10.82 0.68 6.12
C GLU A 47 -10.50 0.10 4.74
N MET A 48 -10.42 0.97 3.74
CA MET A 48 -10.05 0.58 2.38
C MET A 48 -8.98 1.54 1.86
N PRO A 49 -8.04 1.05 1.04
CA PRO A 49 -7.07 1.92 0.38
C PRO A 49 -7.80 2.94 -0.51
N LEU A 50 -7.35 4.20 -0.46
CA LEU A 50 -7.86 5.27 -1.31
C LEU A 50 -7.57 4.97 -2.78
N PHE A 51 -6.39 4.41 -3.05
CA PHE A 51 -5.99 3.89 -4.35
C PHE A 51 -5.83 2.36 -4.23
N PRO A 52 -6.84 1.57 -4.65
CA PRO A 52 -6.76 0.12 -4.55
C PRO A 52 -5.61 -0.42 -5.40
N SER A 53 -4.90 -1.42 -4.87
CA SER A 53 -3.76 -2.06 -5.55
C SER A 53 -2.57 -1.14 -5.85
N TYR A 54 -2.48 0.02 -5.19
CA TYR A 54 -1.34 0.92 -5.31
C TYR A 54 -0.71 1.25 -3.95
N ILE A 55 0.62 1.27 -3.93
CA ILE A 55 1.44 1.77 -2.81
C ILE A 55 2.43 2.77 -3.36
N PHE A 56 2.66 3.85 -2.62
CA PHE A 56 3.68 4.82 -2.96
C PHE A 56 4.95 4.53 -2.17
N VAL A 57 6.08 4.41 -2.84
CA VAL A 57 7.37 4.15 -2.20
C VAL A 57 8.38 5.19 -2.66
N ASN A 58 9.12 5.74 -1.71
CA ASN A 58 10.21 6.66 -1.96
C ASN A 58 11.54 5.90 -1.90
N PHE A 59 12.19 5.75 -3.05
CA PHE A 59 13.46 5.03 -3.15
C PHE A 59 14.35 5.58 -4.26
N ASP A 60 15.64 5.25 -4.20
CA ASP A 60 16.56 5.46 -5.31
C ASP A 60 16.41 4.32 -6.32
N TYR A 61 16.26 4.65 -7.60
CA TYR A 61 16.04 3.70 -8.69
C TYR A 61 17.08 2.56 -8.73
N LYS A 62 18.29 2.80 -8.20
CA LYS A 62 19.33 1.77 -8.05
C LYS A 62 18.88 0.56 -7.22
N TYR A 63 18.02 0.76 -6.21
CA TYR A 63 17.52 -0.29 -5.32
C TYR A 63 16.15 -0.87 -5.75
N ARG A 64 15.74 -0.64 -7.00
CA ARG A 64 14.43 -1.05 -7.51
C ARG A 64 14.17 -2.56 -7.33
N PHE A 65 15.20 -3.39 -7.48
CA PHE A 65 15.05 -4.86 -7.38
C PHE A 65 14.69 -5.32 -5.96
N ASP A 66 15.29 -4.72 -4.93
CA ASP A 66 15.03 -5.07 -3.52
C ASP A 66 13.57 -4.82 -3.10
N ILE A 67 12.94 -3.85 -3.78
CA ILE A 67 11.57 -3.40 -3.52
C ILE A 67 10.56 -4.27 -4.29
N LEU A 68 10.88 -4.65 -5.53
CA LEU A 68 10.01 -5.52 -6.33
C LEU A 68 9.99 -6.98 -5.84
N GLN A 69 10.98 -7.42 -5.07
CA GLN A 69 11.04 -8.76 -4.48
C GLN A 69 10.31 -8.90 -3.13
N THR A 70 9.42 -7.96 -2.80
CA THR A 70 8.68 -7.92 -1.52
C THR A 70 7.31 -8.57 -1.66
#